data_AF-A0A2M7MVR3-F1
#
_entry.id   AF-A0A2M7MVR3-F1
#
_cell.length_a   1.000
_cell.length_b   1.000
_cell.length_c   1.000
_cell.angle_alpha   90.00
_cell.angle_beta   90.00
_cell.angle_gamma   90.00
#
_symmetry.space_group_name_H-M   'P 1'
#
loop_
_entity.id
_entity.type
_entity.pdbx_description
1 polymer ?
#
loop_
_entity_poly.entity_id
_entity_poly.type
_entity_poly.pdbx_seq_one_letter_code
_entity_poly.pdbx_strand_id
1 'polypeptide(L)' 'MNANVQQLNGKVALVTGGTGGIGSAICVKLAQAGCKVVSTYLDEAQAK' A
#
# COMPACT_ATOMS: atom_id res chain seq x y z
N MET A 1 18.38 -16.11 0.06
CA MET A 1 17.63 -15.27 -0.91
C MET A 1 17.88 -13.82 -0.56
N ASN A 2 18.66 -13.08 -1.36
CA ASN A 2 18.87 -11.64 -1.15
C ASN A 2 17.94 -10.86 -2.07
N ALA A 3 16.73 -10.58 -1.60
CA ALA A 3 15.87 -9.61 -2.26
C ALA A 3 16.41 -8.22 -1.92
N ASN A 4 16.94 -7.50 -2.91
CA ASN A 4 17.23 -6.07 -2.77
C ASN A 4 15.89 -5.34 -2.56
N VAL A 5 15.52 -5.10 -1.30
CA VAL A 5 14.35 -4.29 -0.96
C VAL A 5 14.69 -2.86 -1.38
N GLN A 6 14.03 -2.36 -2.42
CA GLN A 6 14.14 -0.96 -2.80
C GLN A 6 13.71 -0.09 -1.62
N GLN A 7 14.60 0.81 -1.22
CA GLN A 7 14.31 1.81 -0.19
C GLN A 7 13.51 2.95 -0.84
N LEU A 8 12.35 3.26 -0.28
CA LEU A 8 11.39 4.26 -0.73
C LEU A 8 11.23 5.40 0.31
N ASN A 9 12.24 5.60 1.15
CA ASN A 9 12.26 6.65 2.17
C ASN A 9 11.86 8.01 1.60
N GLY A 10 10.89 8.67 2.24
CA GLY A 10 10.41 10.00 1.86
C GLY A 10 9.48 10.03 0.65
N LYS A 11 9.13 8.88 0.06
CA LYS A 11 8.10 8.80 -0.98
C LYS A 11 6.70 8.67 -0.36
N VAL A 12 5.69 9.01 -1.16
CA VAL A 12 4.28 8.78 -0.84
C VAL A 12 3.71 7.83 -1.88
N ALA A 13 2.98 6.80 -1.44
CA ALA A 13 2.29 5.85 -2.32
C ALA A 13 0.79 5.88 -2.05
N LEU A 14 0.00 5.99 -3.13
CA LEU A 14 -1.45 5.77 -3.12
C LEU A 14 -1.73 4.33 -3.57
N VAL A 15 -2.42 3.56 -2.74
CA VAL A 15 -2.83 2.18 -3.03
C VAL A 15 -4.35 2.11 -3.09
N THR A 16 -4.90 1.80 -4.26
CA THR A 16 -6.33 1.48 -4.40
C THR A 16 -6.57 0.03 -4.02
N GLY A 17 -7.71 -0.26 -3.39
CA GLY A 17 -8.01 -1.59 -2.84
C GLY A 17 -7.09 -2.01 -1.69
N GLY A 18 -6.42 -1.09 -0.99
CA GLY A 18 -5.37 -1.41 -0.02
C GLY A 18 -5.85 -1.95 1.34
N THR A 19 -7.16 -2.05 1.56
CA THR A 19 -7.76 -2.47 2.85
C THR A 19 -8.04 -3.96 2.96
N GLY A 20 -7.74 -4.77 1.94
CA GLY A 20 -7.91 -6.23 2.00
C GLY A 20 -6.92 -7.01 1.12
N GLY A 21 -6.78 -8.31 1.42
CA GLY A 21 -6.02 -9.28 0.63
C GLY A 21 -4.64 -8.80 0.19
N ILE A 22 -4.40 -8.80 -1.12
CA ILE A 22 -3.14 -8.38 -1.75
C ILE A 22 -2.85 -6.90 -1.47
N GLY A 23 -3.87 -6.04 -1.48
CA GLY A 23 -3.71 -4.61 -1.27
C GLY A 23 -3.08 -4.30 0.08
N SER A 24 -3.50 -4.98 1.15
CA SER A 24 -2.91 -4.82 2.47
C SER A 24 -1.46 -5.30 2.53
N ALA A 25 -1.13 -6.41 1.86
CA ALA A 25 0.25 -6.89 1.77
C ALA A 25 1.15 -5.89 1.02
N ILE A 26 0.65 -5.27 -0.03
CA ILE A 26 1.34 -4.20 -0.76
C ILE A 26 1.58 -2.99 0.16
N CYS A 27 0.55 -2.51 0.87
CA CYS A 27 0.68 -1.40 1.81
C CYS A 27 1.76 -1.66 2.86
N VAL A 28 1.77 -2.85 3.47
CA VAL A 28 2.79 -3.25 4.45
C VAL A 28 4.19 -3.24 3.82
N LYS A 29 4.34 -3.81 2.63
CA LYS A 29 5.65 -3.88 1.96
C LYS A 29 6.19 -2.50 1.60
N LEU A 30 5.34 -1.59 1.15
CA LEU A 30 5.70 -0.19 0.84
C LEU A 30 6.06 0.59 2.10
N ALA A 31 5.33 0.40 3.19
CA ALA A 31 5.65 1.01 4.47
C ALA A 31 7.00 0.51 5.03
N GLN A 32 7.27 -0.79 4.93
CA GLN A 32 8.58 -1.38 5.31
C GLN A 32 9.75 -0.85 4.47
N ALA A 33 9.48 -0.44 3.23
CA ALA A 33 10.45 0.24 2.38
C ALA A 33 10.64 1.73 2.76
N GLY A 34 9.90 2.27 3.74
CA GLY A 34 10.02 3.66 4.20
C GLY A 34 9.11 4.66 3.50
N CYS A 35 8.13 4.17 2.75
CA CYS A 35 7.14 5.00 2.08
C CYS A 35 6.02 5.43 3.05
N LYS A 36 5.49 6.65 2.90
CA LYS A 36 4.21 7.03 3.51
C LYS A 36 3.09 6.49 2.61
N VAL A 37 2.24 5.62 3.15
CA VAL A 37 1.20 4.95 2.36
C VAL A 37 -0.18 5.55 2.67
N VAL A 38 -0.94 5.83 1.61
CA VAL A 38 -2.37 6.17 1.65
C VAL A 38 -3.12 5.06 0.93
N SER A 39 -4.17 4.52 1.54
CA SER A 39 -4.99 3.46 0.95
C SER A 39 -6.42 3.94 0.75
N THR A 40 -7.05 3.50 -0.33
CA THR A 40 -8.49 3.66 -0.57
C THR A 40 -9.14 2.32 -0.87
N TYR A 41 -10.43 2.22 -0.59
CA TYR A 41 -11.28 1.10 -0.97
C TYR A 41 -12.67 1.66 -1.27
N LEU A 42 -13.37 1.04 -2.22
CA LEU A 42 -14.74 1.41 -2.52
C LEU A 42 -15.66 0.63 -1.58
N ASP A 43 -16.34 1.35 -0.70
CA ASP A 43 -17.47 0.77 0.01
C ASP A 43 -18.67 0.71 -0.94
N GLU A 44 -19.06 -0.50 -1.34
CA GLU A 44 -20.20 -0.71 -2.25
C GLU A 44 -21.51 -0.16 -1.66
N ALA A 45 -21.65 -0.13 -0.32
CA ALA A 45 -22.81 0.48 0.32
C ALA A 45 -22.85 2.01 0.16
N GLN A 46 -21.75 2.63 -0.25
CA GLN A 46 -21.62 4.07 -0.47
C GLN A 46 -21.44 4.42 -1.96
N ALA A 47 -21.51 3.43 -2.86
CA ALA A 47 -21.51 3.67 -4.30
C ALA A 47 -22.83 4.34 -4.72
N LYS A 48 -22.74 5.48 -5.42
CA LYS A 48 -23.89 6.27 -5.90
C LYS A 48 -24.51 5.67 -7.15
#